data_AF-A0A7Y7ISX2-F1
#
_entry.id   AF-A0A7Y7ISX2-F1
#
_cell.length_a   1.000
_cell.length_b   1.000
_cell.length_c   1.000
_cell.angle_alpha   90.00
_cell.angle_beta   90.00
_cell.angle_gamma   90.00
#
_symmetry.space_group_name_H-M   'P 1'
#
loop_
_entity.id
_entity.type
_entity.pdbx_description
1 polymer ?
#
loop_
_entity_poly.entity_id
_entity_poly.type
_entity_poly.pdbx_seq_one_letter_code
_entity_poly.pdbx_strand_id
1 'polypeptide(L)'
;MIRESTYTIEDDGADRGKVFIIRRMTAVEGDRWGRAFMHAATAALPEAEAKSVASLGIAGAAMSGAGMTILRNLDPKDAEPLLDTLLRCVEIQSDPTNPTTRVKYPLWLQQVEEVETIGAIQEQAFEFNTGFFKGVVRSISRMGQRTASDSQNTATSAP
;
A
#
# COMPACT_ATOMS: atom_id res chain seq x y z
N MET A 1 -1.24 -2.90 -19.62
CA MET A 1 -1.81 -3.99 -18.80
C MET A 1 -1.61 -3.63 -17.33
N ILE A 2 -2.66 -3.67 -16.52
CA ILE A 2 -2.55 -3.47 -15.06
C ILE A 2 -1.99 -4.75 -14.45
N ARG A 3 -1.10 -4.64 -13.44
CA ARG A 3 -0.51 -5.83 -12.79
C ARG A 3 -1.48 -6.41 -11.77
N GLU A 4 -1.42 -7.73 -11.60
CA GLU A 4 -2.18 -8.48 -10.60
C GLU A 4 -1.21 -9.29 -9.71
N SER A 5 -1.68 -9.64 -8.51
CA SER A 5 -1.08 -10.61 -7.61
C SER A 5 -2.16 -11.58 -7.14
N THR A 6 -1.79 -12.84 -6.96
CA THR A 6 -2.66 -13.86 -6.38
C THR A 6 -2.31 -14.04 -4.92
N TYR A 7 -3.32 -14.12 -4.05
CA TYR A 7 -3.17 -14.39 -2.63
C TYR A 7 -4.13 -15.52 -2.24
N THR A 8 -3.62 -16.54 -1.57
CA THR A 8 -4.41 -17.70 -1.10
C THR A 8 -4.37 -17.72 0.42
N ILE A 9 -5.52 -17.96 1.04
CA ILE A 9 -5.59 -18.15 2.50
C ILE A 9 -5.00 -19.50 2.85
N GLU A 10 -3.91 -19.51 3.60
CA GLU A 10 -3.23 -20.74 4.05
C GLU A 10 -3.59 -21.15 5.48
N ASP A 11 -4.08 -20.19 6.27
CA ASP A 11 -4.48 -20.42 7.66
C ASP A 11 -5.65 -21.41 7.75
N ASP A 12 -5.69 -22.18 8.83
CA ASP A 12 -6.79 -23.09 9.11
C ASP A 12 -8.06 -22.31 9.44
N GLY A 13 -9.17 -22.68 8.82
CA GLY A 13 -10.43 -21.95 8.94
C GLY A 13 -11.42 -22.26 7.82
N ALA A 14 -12.57 -21.61 7.84
CA ALA A 14 -13.59 -21.72 6.80
C ALA A 14 -13.16 -21.03 5.49
N ASP A 15 -12.28 -20.04 5.59
CA ASP A 15 -11.72 -19.32 4.45
C ASP A 15 -10.48 -19.99 3.85
N ARG A 16 -9.97 -21.07 4.45
CA ARG A 16 -8.77 -21.78 3.96
C ARG A 16 -8.91 -22.19 2.49
N GLY A 17 -7.91 -21.82 1.69
CA GLY A 17 -7.86 -22.12 0.26
C GLY A 17 -8.67 -21.16 -0.62
N LYS A 18 -9.41 -20.19 -0.06
CA LYS A 18 -10.01 -19.11 -0.85
C LYS A 18 -8.89 -18.31 -1.53
N VAL A 19 -9.10 -17.98 -2.81
CA VAL A 19 -8.12 -17.30 -3.66
C VAL A 19 -8.60 -15.91 -3.99
N PHE A 20 -7.74 -14.92 -3.77
CA PHE A 20 -7.97 -13.52 -4.04
C PHE A 20 -7.02 -13.02 -5.11
N ILE A 21 -7.55 -12.24 -6.05
CA ILE A 21 -6.80 -11.55 -7.07
C ILE A 21 -6.77 -10.07 -6.71
N ILE A 22 -5.57 -9.55 -6.51
CA ILE A 22 -5.31 -8.16 -6.13
C ILE A 22 -4.76 -7.44 -7.34
N ARG A 23 -5.51 -6.49 -7.88
CA ARG A 23 -5.04 -5.62 -8.96
C ARG A 23 -4.27 -4.43 -8.41
N ARG A 24 -3.37 -3.88 -9.23
CA ARG A 24 -2.71 -2.63 -8.92
C ARG A 24 -3.61 -1.46 -9.23
N MET A 25 -3.57 -0.44 -8.38
CA MET A 25 -4.08 0.88 -8.69
C MET A 25 -3.41 1.42 -9.96
N THR A 26 -4.20 2.12 -10.77
CA THR A 26 -3.67 3.01 -11.82
C THR A 26 -2.83 4.13 -11.19
N ALA A 27 -2.01 4.80 -11.99
CA ALA A 27 -1.20 5.92 -11.49
C ALA A 27 -2.06 7.01 -10.83
N VAL A 28 -3.23 7.31 -11.41
CA VAL A 28 -4.15 8.32 -10.88
C VAL A 28 -4.83 7.86 -9.58
N GLU A 29 -5.26 6.60 -9.50
CA GLU A 29 -5.81 6.01 -8.27
C GLU A 29 -4.76 6.03 -7.14
N GLY A 30 -3.53 5.58 -7.44
CA GLY A 30 -2.45 5.52 -6.47
C GLY A 30 -1.99 6.89 -5.97
N ASP A 31 -1.93 7.88 -6.86
CA ASP A 31 -1.61 9.27 -6.52
C ASP A 31 -2.69 9.91 -5.63
N ARG A 32 -3.97 9.72 -5.97
CA ARG A 32 -5.10 10.19 -5.14
C ARG A 32 -5.11 9.53 -3.77
N TRP A 33 -5.03 8.19 -3.73
CA TRP A 33 -5.05 7.41 -2.49
C TRP A 33 -3.85 7.78 -1.61
N GLY A 34 -2.66 7.88 -2.22
CA GLY A 34 -1.43 8.22 -1.52
C GLY A 34 -1.47 9.59 -0.84
N ARG A 35 -1.96 10.63 -1.54
CA ARG A 35 -2.12 11.97 -0.94
C ARG A 35 -3.11 11.96 0.22
N ALA A 36 -4.24 11.26 0.07
CA ALA A 36 -5.24 11.16 1.12
C ALA A 36 -4.67 10.44 2.36
N PHE A 37 -3.97 9.32 2.15
CA PHE A 37 -3.29 8.59 3.22
C PHE A 37 -2.25 9.47 3.93
N MET A 38 -1.39 10.18 3.20
CA MET A 38 -0.40 11.07 3.82
C MET A 38 -1.03 12.20 4.60
N HIS A 39 -2.04 12.86 4.02
CA HIS A 39 -2.72 13.96 4.69
C HIS A 39 -3.32 13.50 6.02
N ALA A 40 -4.05 12.39 6.01
CA ALA A 40 -4.64 11.81 7.22
C ALA A 40 -3.56 11.38 8.23
N ALA A 41 -2.51 10.70 7.77
CA ALA A 41 -1.40 10.27 8.62
C ALA A 41 -0.66 11.43 9.27
N THR A 42 -0.45 12.54 8.58
CA THR A 42 0.21 13.72 9.16
C THR A 42 -0.70 14.56 10.04
N ALA A 43 -2.00 14.61 9.74
CA ALA A 43 -2.98 15.33 10.55
C ALA A 43 -3.22 14.65 11.91
N ALA A 44 -3.01 13.34 12.00
CA ALA A 44 -3.11 12.57 13.24
C ALA A 44 -1.90 12.74 14.18
N LEU A 45 -0.82 13.42 13.74
CA LEU A 45 0.44 13.51 14.49
C LEU A 45 0.68 14.92 15.07
N PRO A 46 1.34 15.04 16.24
CA PRO A 46 1.91 16.30 16.69
C PRO A 46 2.84 16.91 15.63
N GLU A 47 2.91 18.24 15.53
CA GLU A 47 3.61 18.94 14.42
C GLU A 47 5.08 18.49 14.22
N ALA A 48 5.79 18.20 15.32
CA ALA A 48 7.17 17.73 15.28
C ALA A 48 7.31 16.34 14.63
N GLU A 49 6.33 15.45 14.87
CA GLU A 49 6.28 14.10 14.31
C GLU A 49 5.73 14.09 12.88
N ALA A 50 4.78 14.99 12.59
CA ALA A 50 4.26 15.21 11.24
C ALA A 50 5.37 15.60 10.25
N LYS A 51 6.33 16.44 10.65
CA LYS A 51 7.51 16.78 9.82
C LYS A 51 8.38 15.55 9.52
N SER A 52 8.56 14.66 10.49
CA SER A 52 9.31 13.41 10.28
C SER A 52 8.60 12.49 9.30
N VAL A 53 7.30 12.24 9.48
CA VAL A 53 6.50 11.40 8.57
C VAL A 53 6.37 12.02 7.17
N ALA A 54 6.18 13.34 7.07
CA ALA A 54 6.16 14.04 5.80
C ALA A 54 7.51 13.92 5.06
N SER A 55 8.64 13.98 5.77
CA SER A 55 9.97 13.80 5.17
C SER A 55 10.24 12.37 4.69
N LEU A 56 9.63 11.38 5.35
CA LEU A 56 9.71 9.97 4.99
C LEU A 56 8.74 9.59 3.85
N GLY A 57 7.61 10.30 3.73
CA GLY A 57 6.59 10.11 2.69
C GLY A 57 5.89 8.74 2.73
N ILE A 58 5.03 8.48 1.73
CA ILE A 58 4.30 7.19 1.57
C ILE A 58 5.30 6.03 1.51
N ALA A 59 6.43 6.27 0.86
CA ALA A 59 7.48 5.27 0.75
C ALA A 59 8.11 4.93 2.11
N GLY A 60 8.32 5.88 3.01
CA GLY A 60 8.81 5.59 4.36
C GLY A 60 7.78 4.87 5.24
N ALA A 61 6.50 5.22 5.11
CA ALA A 61 5.40 4.49 5.76
C ALA A 61 5.29 3.05 5.25
N ALA A 62 5.40 2.83 3.93
CA ALA A 62 5.41 1.51 3.32
C ALA A 62 6.69 0.72 3.65
N MET A 63 7.85 1.39 3.78
CA MET A 63 9.15 0.75 4.08
C MET A 63 9.31 0.34 5.54
N SER A 64 8.64 1.01 6.49
CA SER A 64 8.75 0.71 7.91
C SER A 64 7.92 -0.50 8.36
N GLY A 65 7.09 -1.08 7.49
CA GLY A 65 6.07 -2.06 7.88
C GLY A 65 4.95 -1.48 8.74
N ALA A 66 5.07 -0.21 9.14
CA ALA A 66 4.10 0.48 10.00
C ALA A 66 2.95 1.12 9.20
N GLY A 67 3.01 1.15 7.87
CA GLY A 67 2.01 1.82 7.04
C GLY A 67 0.57 1.32 7.26
N MET A 68 0.38 0.00 7.37
CA MET A 68 -0.93 -0.58 7.70
C MET A 68 -1.35 -0.25 9.13
N THR A 69 -0.41 -0.25 10.08
CA THR A 69 -0.66 0.17 11.47
C THR A 69 -1.11 1.62 11.55
N ILE A 70 -0.45 2.52 10.81
CA ILE A 70 -0.85 3.93 10.70
C ILE A 70 -2.27 4.01 10.14
N LEU A 71 -2.54 3.33 9.02
CA LEU A 71 -3.86 3.32 8.38
C LEU A 71 -4.96 2.87 9.34
N ARG A 72 -4.72 1.82 10.14
CA ARG A 72 -5.67 1.29 11.14
C ARG A 72 -5.91 2.22 12.33
N ASN A 73 -4.96 3.11 12.62
CA ASN A 73 -5.04 4.04 13.75
C ASN A 73 -5.55 5.45 13.36
N LEU A 74 -5.85 5.70 12.08
CA LEU A 74 -6.48 6.95 11.66
C LEU A 74 -7.89 7.08 12.26
N ASP A 75 -8.41 8.32 12.29
CA ASP A 75 -9.82 8.56 12.56
C ASP A 75 -10.67 7.73 11.57
N PRO A 76 -11.73 7.03 12.03
CA PRO A 76 -12.57 6.21 11.16
C PRO A 76 -13.03 6.93 9.87
N LYS A 77 -13.32 8.23 9.95
CA LYS A 77 -13.76 9.03 8.78
C LYS A 77 -12.71 9.10 7.66
N ASP A 78 -11.44 8.97 8.02
CA ASP A 78 -10.30 9.01 7.10
C ASP A 78 -9.82 7.59 6.75
N ALA A 79 -9.90 6.64 7.70
CA ALA A 79 -9.49 5.26 7.50
C ALA A 79 -10.42 4.50 6.54
N GLU A 80 -11.74 4.60 6.74
CA GLU A 80 -12.73 3.82 5.99
C GLU A 80 -12.63 4.02 4.47
N PRO A 81 -12.56 5.26 3.92
CA PRO A 81 -12.44 5.46 2.48
C PRO A 81 -11.15 4.89 1.89
N LEU A 82 -10.06 4.91 2.67
CA LEU A 82 -8.76 4.39 2.25
C LEU A 82 -8.78 2.86 2.19
N LEU A 83 -9.36 2.20 3.20
CA LEU A 83 -9.54 0.75 3.25
C LEU A 83 -10.51 0.26 2.17
N ASP A 84 -11.65 0.93 2.00
CA ASP A 84 -12.65 0.66 0.96
C ASP A 84 -12.01 0.72 -0.45
N THR A 85 -11.10 1.67 -0.66
CA THR A 85 -10.34 1.77 -1.91
C THR A 85 -9.34 0.62 -2.12
N LEU A 86 -8.72 0.11 -1.06
CA LEU A 86 -7.89 -1.09 -1.14
C LEU A 86 -8.74 -2.33 -1.48
N LEU A 87 -9.90 -2.49 -0.84
CA LEU A 87 -10.80 -3.62 -1.09
C LEU A 87 -11.42 -3.60 -2.50
N ARG A 88 -11.62 -2.41 -3.09
CA ARG A 88 -11.97 -2.25 -4.52
C ARG A 88 -10.90 -2.76 -5.49
N CYS A 89 -9.68 -2.99 -5.03
CA CYS A 89 -8.63 -3.62 -5.81
C CYS A 89 -8.65 -5.16 -5.71
N VAL A 90 -9.58 -5.73 -4.96
CA VAL A 90 -9.63 -7.17 -4.68
C VAL A 90 -10.85 -7.81 -5.34
N GLU A 91 -10.61 -8.96 -5.95
CA GLU A 91 -11.63 -9.89 -6.44
C GLU A 91 -11.39 -11.27 -5.81
N ILE A 92 -12.44 -12.00 -5.42
CA ILE A 92 -12.30 -13.42 -5.04
C ILE A 92 -12.47 -14.27 -6.30
N GLN A 93 -11.69 -15.33 -6.43
CA GLN A 93 -11.87 -16.35 -7.44
C GLN A 93 -12.60 -17.54 -6.79
N SER A 94 -13.93 -17.58 -6.94
CA SER A 94 -14.78 -18.55 -6.23
C SER A 94 -14.48 -20.01 -6.58
N ASP A 95 -14.02 -20.28 -7.80
CA ASP A 95 -13.41 -21.55 -8.20
C ASP A 95 -11.92 -21.34 -8.51
N PRO A 96 -11.00 -21.78 -7.63
CA PRO A 96 -9.55 -21.63 -7.82
C PRO A 96 -9.02 -22.24 -9.12
N THR A 97 -9.74 -23.18 -9.72
CA THR A 97 -9.36 -23.84 -10.98
C THR A 97 -9.89 -23.11 -12.22
N ASN A 98 -10.86 -22.21 -12.06
CA ASN A 98 -11.49 -21.49 -13.15
C ASN A 98 -11.32 -19.96 -13.02
N PRO A 99 -10.42 -19.33 -13.81
CA PRO A 99 -10.14 -17.90 -13.71
C PRO A 99 -11.31 -17.00 -14.15
N THR A 100 -12.38 -17.54 -14.72
CA THR A 100 -13.58 -16.78 -15.11
C THR A 100 -14.55 -16.53 -13.95
N THR A 101 -14.32 -17.14 -12.79
CA THR A 101 -15.21 -17.07 -11.62
C THR A 101 -14.91 -15.92 -10.65
N ARG A 102 -14.32 -14.83 -11.16
CA ARG A 102 -13.93 -13.69 -10.33
C ARG A 102 -15.13 -12.85 -9.92
N VAL A 103 -15.29 -12.63 -8.61
CA VAL A 103 -16.34 -11.79 -8.02
C VAL A 103 -15.72 -10.54 -7.42
N LYS A 104 -16.24 -9.37 -7.80
CA LYS A 104 -15.70 -8.06 -7.42
C LYS A 104 -16.28 -7.54 -6.11
N TYR A 105 -15.57 -6.59 -5.50
CA TYR A 105 -16.06 -5.84 -4.35
C TYR A 105 -17.36 -5.06 -4.67
N PRO A 106 -18.32 -4.93 -3.73
CA PRO A 106 -18.33 -5.50 -2.38
C PRO A 106 -18.92 -6.92 -2.32
N LEU A 107 -19.30 -7.53 -3.45
CA LEU A 107 -20.05 -8.80 -3.46
C LEU A 107 -19.27 -9.97 -2.85
N TRP A 108 -17.95 -10.00 -3.03
CA TRP A 108 -17.13 -11.06 -2.45
C TRP A 108 -17.08 -11.04 -0.92
N LEU A 109 -17.42 -9.92 -0.26
CA LEU A 109 -17.46 -9.85 1.21
C LEU A 109 -18.44 -10.85 1.80
N GLN A 110 -19.49 -11.22 1.07
CA GLN A 110 -20.48 -12.23 1.51
C GLN A 110 -19.93 -13.66 1.45
N GLN A 111 -18.77 -13.86 0.83
CA GLN A 111 -18.10 -15.16 0.69
C GLN A 111 -16.96 -15.35 1.71
N VAL A 112 -16.69 -14.32 2.53
CA VAL A 112 -15.67 -14.37 3.59
C VAL A 112 -16.36 -14.59 4.92
N GLU A 113 -15.88 -15.57 5.66
CA GLU A 113 -16.51 -16.03 6.90
C GLU A 113 -15.75 -15.55 8.13
N GLU A 114 -14.45 -15.27 8.00
CA GLU A 114 -13.56 -14.95 9.11
C GLU A 114 -13.13 -13.46 9.06
N VAL A 115 -13.13 -12.80 10.22
CA VAL A 115 -12.79 -11.37 10.32
C VAL A 115 -11.30 -11.16 10.04
N GLU A 116 -10.48 -12.11 10.48
CA GLU A 116 -9.04 -12.19 10.26
C GLU A 116 -8.70 -12.18 8.77
N THR A 117 -9.50 -12.88 7.95
CA THR A 117 -9.36 -12.90 6.49
C THR A 117 -9.48 -11.50 5.89
N ILE A 118 -10.41 -10.67 6.37
CA ILE A 118 -10.52 -9.28 5.92
C ILE A 118 -9.25 -8.50 6.25
N GLY A 119 -8.72 -8.66 7.45
CA GLY A 119 -7.48 -8.02 7.89
C GLY A 119 -6.29 -8.41 7.00
N ALA A 120 -6.16 -9.71 6.70
CA ALA A 120 -5.10 -10.24 5.85
C ALA A 120 -5.21 -9.73 4.40
N ILE A 121 -6.42 -9.71 3.82
CA ILE A 121 -6.66 -9.17 2.48
C ILE A 121 -6.30 -7.68 2.40
N GLN A 122 -6.66 -6.89 3.41
CA GLN A 122 -6.31 -5.48 3.47
C GLN A 122 -4.79 -5.28 3.50
N GLU A 123 -4.06 -6.08 4.29
CA GLU A 123 -2.60 -6.05 4.37
C GLU A 123 -1.96 -6.39 3.02
N GLN A 124 -2.41 -7.46 2.36
CA GLN A 124 -1.92 -7.86 1.05
C GLN A 124 -2.21 -6.80 -0.02
N ALA A 125 -3.42 -6.22 0.00
CA ALA A 125 -3.80 -5.15 -0.92
C ALA A 125 -2.97 -3.88 -0.68
N PHE A 126 -2.70 -3.53 0.58
CA PHE A 126 -1.85 -2.41 0.96
C PHE A 126 -0.42 -2.62 0.47
N GLU A 127 0.20 -3.76 0.80
CA GLU A 127 1.59 -4.05 0.43
C GLU A 127 1.75 -4.11 -1.09
N PHE A 128 0.80 -4.72 -1.81
CA PHE A 128 0.87 -4.75 -3.28
C PHE A 128 0.75 -3.36 -3.92
N ASN A 129 -0.14 -2.51 -3.38
CA ASN A 129 -0.39 -1.18 -3.93
C ASN A 129 0.60 -0.11 -3.44
N THR A 130 1.34 -0.34 -2.37
CA THR A 130 2.33 0.62 -1.84
C THR A 130 3.77 0.14 -1.94
N GLY A 131 4.00 -1.17 -2.09
CA GLY A 131 5.33 -1.79 -2.14
C GLY A 131 6.20 -1.31 -3.29
N PHE A 132 5.60 -0.80 -4.38
CA PHE A 132 6.38 -0.21 -5.49
C PHE A 132 7.01 1.15 -5.11
N PHE A 133 6.44 1.88 -4.13
CA PHE A 133 7.03 3.13 -3.65
C PHE A 133 8.39 2.89 -2.97
N LYS A 134 8.63 1.67 -2.44
CA LYS A 134 9.94 1.22 -1.93
C LYS A 134 11.03 1.33 -3.02
N GLY A 135 10.68 1.12 -4.30
CA GLY A 135 11.60 1.25 -5.44
C GLY A 135 11.83 2.70 -5.90
N VAL A 136 10.81 3.55 -5.78
CA VAL A 136 10.89 4.97 -6.17
C VAL A 136 11.77 5.76 -5.21
N VAL A 137 11.64 5.56 -3.90
CA VAL A 137 12.51 6.24 -2.94
C VAL A 137 13.95 5.76 -3.01
N ARG A 138 14.21 4.47 -3.25
CA ARG A 138 15.59 4.01 -3.56
C ARG A 138 16.20 4.76 -4.73
N SER A 139 15.39 5.10 -5.74
CA SER A 139 15.85 5.86 -6.91
C SER A 139 16.10 7.33 -6.58
N ILE A 140 15.24 7.95 -5.78
CA ILE A 140 15.40 9.34 -5.31
C ILE A 140 16.59 9.48 -4.36
N SER A 141 16.76 8.58 -3.38
CA SER A 141 17.91 8.57 -2.46
C SER A 141 19.23 8.36 -3.20
N ARG A 142 19.26 7.48 -4.20
CA ARG A 142 20.46 7.26 -5.04
C ARG A 142 20.78 8.49 -5.91
N MET A 143 19.76 9.22 -6.34
CA MET A 143 19.92 10.47 -7.10
C MET A 143 20.42 11.60 -6.21
N GLY A 144 19.91 11.72 -4.97
CA GLY A 144 20.42 12.64 -3.96
C GLY A 144 21.89 12.38 -3.57
N GLN A 145 22.31 11.11 -3.54
CA GLN A 145 23.70 10.73 -3.32
C GLN A 145 24.61 11.06 -4.53
N ARG A 146 24.13 10.92 -5.77
CA ARG A 146 24.88 11.33 -6.98
C ARG A 146 25.06 12.85 -7.04
N THR A 147 24.01 13.63 -6.74
CA THR A 147 24.11 15.09 -6.71
C THR A 147 25.05 15.58 -5.61
N ALA A 148 25.11 14.88 -4.47
CA ALA A 148 26.05 15.18 -3.39
C ALA A 148 27.50 14.82 -3.73
N SER A 149 27.77 13.70 -4.42
CA SER A 149 29.13 13.35 -4.84
C SER A 149 29.66 14.26 -5.94
N ASP A 150 28.81 14.69 -6.87
CA ASP A 150 29.20 15.64 -7.93
C ASP A 150 29.56 17.02 -7.37
N SER A 151 28.90 17.45 -6.28
CA SER A 151 29.18 18.72 -5.59
C SER A 151 30.49 18.70 -4.78
N GLN A 152 30.93 17.54 -4.29
CA GLN A 152 32.21 17.42 -3.56
C GLN A 152 33.43 17.38 -4.49
N ASN A 153 33.27 16.92 -5.74
CA ASN A 153 34.37 16.87 -6.70
C ASN A 153 34.67 18.21 -7.39
N THR A 154 33.77 19.20 -7.30
CA THR A 154 34.01 20.54 -7.90
C THR A 154 34.74 21.52 -6.97
N ALA A 155 34.91 21.18 -5.69
CA ALA A 155 35.44 22.09 -4.67
C ALA A 155 36.98 22.08 -4.50
N THR A 156 37.72 21.23 -5.22
CA THR A 156 39.19 21.05 -5.04
C THR A 156 40.02 21.50 -6.24
N SER A 157 39.52 22.40 -7.09
CA SER A 157 40.32 22.94 -8.20
C SER A 157 40.03 24.42 -8.43
N ALA A 158 40.62 25.26 -7.57
CA ALA A 158 40.94 26.65 -7.91
C ALA A 158 42.36 26.93 -7.40
N PRO A 159 43.20 27.63 -8.20
CA PRO A 159 44.66 27.67 -8.08
C PRO A 159 45.20 28.45 -6.88
#